data_AF-A0A3D2XGK6-F1
#
_entry.id   AF-A0A3D2XGK6-F1
#
_cell.length_a   1.000
_cell.length_b   1.000
_cell.length_c   1.000
_cell.angle_alpha   90.00
_cell.angle_beta   90.00
_cell.angle_gamma   90.00
#
_symmetry.space_group_name_H-M   'P 1'
#
loop_
_entity.id
_entity.type
_entity.pdbx_description
1 polymer ?
#
loop_
_entity_poly.entity_id
_entity_poly.type
_entity_poly.pdbx_seq_one_letter_code
_entity_poly.pdbx_strand_id
1 'polypeptide(L)' 'MLDELDVSPEDGAEELYERQSFKVDKGQEPMRIDKWVQGRIEGATRSKVQKGIEAGFLTVNGQVVKS' A
#
# COMPACT_ATOMS: atom_id res chain seq x y z
N MET A 1 29.25 29.30 9.54
CA MET A 1 28.51 29.16 8.27
C MET A 1 28.69 27.72 7.84
N LEU A 2 27.74 26.85 8.20
CA LEU A 2 27.56 25.53 7.60
C LEU A 2 26.16 25.58 7.01
N ASP A 3 26.08 26.18 5.83
CA ASP A 3 24.95 26.00 4.91
C ASP A 3 25.29 24.77 4.09
N GLU A 4 24.44 23.76 4.15
CA GLU A 4 23.98 22.94 3.02
C GLU A 4 23.15 21.79 3.61
N LEU A 5 21.95 22.17 4.07
CA LEU A 5 20.86 21.22 4.22
C LEU A 5 20.51 20.77 2.81
N ASP A 6 20.90 19.53 2.47
CA ASP A 6 20.45 18.81 1.28
C ASP A 6 18.94 18.56 1.40
N VAL A 7 18.16 19.58 1.06
CA VAL A 7 16.71 19.47 0.90
C VAL A 7 16.48 19.02 -0.53
N SER A 8 16.40 17.71 -0.72
CA SER A 8 15.85 17.11 -1.94
C SER A 8 14.42 17.66 -2.16
N PRO A 9 14.01 17.99 -3.39
CA PRO A 9 12.79 18.74 -3.67
C PRO A 9 11.46 18.00 -3.44
N GLU A 10 11.40 17.01 -2.55
CA GLU A 10 10.19 16.21 -2.29
C GLU A 10 9.56 16.44 -0.90
N ASP A 11 10.18 17.25 -0.03
CA ASP A 11 9.72 17.50 1.36
C ASP A 11 8.73 18.69 1.51
N GLY A 12 7.75 18.83 0.59
CA GLY A 12 6.87 20.02 0.62
C GLY A 12 5.43 19.84 0.14
N ALA A 13 5.07 18.71 -0.44
CA ALA A 13 3.67 18.35 -0.65
C ALA A 13 3.37 17.23 0.32
N GLU A 14 2.47 17.44 1.28
CA GLU A 14 1.87 16.33 2.01
C GLU A 14 1.30 15.37 0.95
N GLU A 15 1.99 14.26 0.67
CA GLU A 15 1.55 13.28 -0.30
C GLU A 15 0.21 12.73 0.22
N LEU A 16 -0.87 13.24 -0.34
CA LEU A 16 -2.22 12.84 0.01
C LEU A 16 -2.44 11.42 -0.51
N TYR A 17 -2.28 10.44 0.37
CA TYR A 17 -2.58 9.05 0.05
C TYR A 17 -4.08 8.79 0.21
N GLU A 18 -4.70 8.20 -0.82
CA GLU A 18 -6.05 7.68 -0.69
C GLU A 18 -6.02 6.34 0.04
N ARG A 19 -6.75 6.25 1.15
CA ARG A 19 -6.81 5.05 1.98
C ARG A 19 -8.09 4.29 1.72
N GLN A 20 -7.99 3.23 0.91
CA GLN A 20 -9.14 2.39 0.59
C GLN A 20 -9.28 1.23 1.58
N SER A 21 -10.42 1.17 2.26
CA SER A 21 -10.76 0.08 3.18
C SER A 21 -11.77 -0.86 2.54
N PHE A 22 -11.47 -2.15 2.59
CA PHE A 22 -12.31 -3.17 2.00
C PHE A 22 -12.68 -4.21 3.05
N LYS A 23 -13.96 -4.60 3.07
CA LYS A 23 -14.46 -5.68 3.93
C LYS A 23 -14.51 -6.97 3.12
N VAL A 24 -13.84 -8.00 3.63
CA VAL A 24 -13.95 -9.38 3.13
C VAL A 24 -15.24 -9.99 3.68
N ASP A 25 -16.02 -10.65 2.84
CA ASP A 25 -17.24 -11.33 3.28
C ASP A 25 -16.94 -12.67 3.98
N LYS A 26 -17.82 -13.10 4.89
CA LYS A 26 -17.60 -14.34 5.66
C LYS A 26 -17.89 -15.55 4.76
N GLY A 27 -16.92 -16.44 4.64
CA GLY A 27 -17.01 -17.63 3.78
C GLY A 27 -16.30 -17.49 2.43
N GLN A 28 -15.56 -16.40 2.21
CA GLN A 28 -14.65 -16.33 1.07
C GLN A 28 -13.55 -17.40 1.21
N GLU A 29 -13.30 -18.15 0.14
CA GLU A 29 -12.22 -19.12 0.11
C GLU A 29 -10.87 -18.46 0.42
N PRO A 30 -9.95 -19.16 1.11
CA PRO A 30 -8.62 -18.64 1.38
C PRO A 30 -7.91 -18.38 0.05
N MET A 31 -7.72 -17.10 -0.26
CA MET A 31 -7.01 -16.66 -1.45
C MET A 31 -5.90 -15.69 -1.08
N ARG A 32 -4.89 -15.59 -1.94
CA ARG A 32 -3.79 -14.65 -1.74
C ARG A 32 -4.30 -13.21 -1.77
N ILE A 33 -3.78 -12.39 -0.85
CA ILE A 33 -4.16 -10.98 -0.74
C ILE A 33 -3.80 -10.19 -2.00
N ASP A 34 -2.69 -10.52 -2.67
CA ASP A 34 -2.32 -9.88 -3.94
C ASP A 34 -3.39 -10.05 -5.01
N LYS A 35 -3.85 -11.29 -5.22
CA LYS A 35 -4.92 -11.63 -6.18
C LYS A 35 -6.25 -11.01 -5.78
N TRP A 36 -6.52 -10.93 -4.48
CA TRP A 36 -7.74 -10.33 -3.96
C TRP A 36 -7.80 -8.82 -4.21
N VAL A 37 -6.66 -8.12 -4.07
CA VAL A 37 -6.56 -6.68 -4.35
C VAL A 37 -6.64 -6.39 -5.83
N GLN A 38 -6.00 -7.18 -6.68
CA GLN A 38 -6.06 -7.02 -8.14
C GLN A 38 -7.50 -7.09 -8.69
N GLY A 39 -8.37 -7.88 -8.06
CA GLY A 39 -9.78 -7.98 -8.44
C GLY A 39 -10.65 -6.82 -7.96
N ARG A 40 -10.15 -5.96 -7.06
CA ARG A 40 -10.90 -4.83 -6.46
C ARG A 40 -10.37 -3.46 -6.87
N ILE A 41 -9.05 -3.35 -7.04
CA ILE A 41 -8.38 -2.12 -7.47
C ILE A 41 -8.03 -2.30 -8.95
N GLU A 42 -8.77 -1.64 -9.82
CA GLU A 42 -8.47 -1.62 -11.24
C GLU A 42 -7.08 -1.00 -11.48
N GLY A 43 -6.22 -1.69 -12.23
CA GLY A 43 -4.85 -1.24 -12.50
C GLY A 43 -3.83 -1.51 -11.39
N ALA A 44 -4.21 -2.19 -10.31
CA ALA A 44 -3.26 -2.74 -9.36
C ALA A 44 -2.50 -3.90 -10.02
N THR A 45 -1.22 -3.69 -10.36
CA THR A 45 -0.37 -4.77 -10.86
C THR A 45 0.23 -5.56 -9.70
N ARG A 46 0.62 -6.81 -9.93
CA ARG A 46 1.27 -7.66 -8.91
C ARG A 46 2.44 -6.95 -8.24
N SER A 47 3.32 -6.33 -9.03
CA SER A 47 4.49 -5.62 -8.52
C SER A 47 4.12 -4.39 -7.68
N LYS A 48 3.04 -3.66 -8.02
CA LYS A 48 2.56 -2.54 -7.20
C LYS A 48 2.01 -3.02 -5.86
N VAL A 49 1.22 -4.08 -5.86
CA VAL A 49 0.65 -4.63 -4.63
C VAL A 49 1.76 -5.16 -3.71
N GLN A 50 2.77 -5.85 -4.27
CA GLN A 50 3.93 -6.31 -3.50
C GLN A 50 4.70 -5.15 -2.87
N LYS A 51 5.04 -4.12 -3.65
CA LYS A 51 5.70 -2.91 -3.13
C LYS A 51 4.86 -2.22 -2.04
N GLY A 52 3.55 -2.15 -2.20
CA GLY A 52 2.65 -1.57 -1.20
C GLY A 52 2.57 -2.39 0.09
N ILE A 53 2.66 -3.72 -0.02
CA ILE A 53 2.77 -4.62 1.14
C ILE A 53 4.11 -4.40 1.85
N GLU A 54 5.22 -4.37 1.11
CA GLU A 54 6.57 -4.17 1.66
C GLU A 54 6.74 -2.81 2.34
N ALA A 55 6.13 -1.76 1.78
CA ALA A 55 6.10 -0.42 2.35
C ALA A 55 5.09 -0.27 3.51
N GLY A 56 4.32 -1.32 3.84
CA GLY A 56 3.37 -1.31 4.96
C GLY A 56 2.06 -0.58 4.70
N PHE A 57 1.77 -0.20 3.45
CA PHE A 57 0.51 0.45 3.07
C PHE A 57 -0.68 -0.51 3.05
N LEU A 58 -0.42 -1.83 2.96
CA LEU A 58 -1.46 -2.85 2.95
C LEU A 58 -1.48 -3.64 4.26
N THR A 59 -2.57 -3.50 5.00
CA THR A 59 -2.81 -4.19 6.26
C THR A 59 -4.06 -5.05 6.21
N VAL A 60 -3.98 -6.27 6.72
CA VAL A 60 -5.15 -7.14 6.91
C VAL A 60 -5.41 -7.27 8.41
N ASN A 61 -6.61 -6.92 8.86
CA ASN A 61 -6.98 -6.86 10.28
C ASN A 61 -5.99 -6.04 11.15
N GLY A 62 -5.39 -4.99 10.58
CA GLY A 62 -4.43 -4.14 11.29
C GLY A 62 -3.00 -4.70 11.37
N GLN A 63 -2.72 -5.85 10.76
CA GLN A 63 -1.37 -6.38 10.63
C GLN A 63 -0.84 -6.19 9.21
N VAL A 64 0.42 -5.75 9.10
CA VAL A 64 1.13 -5.72 7.81
C VAL A 64 1.30 -7.17 7.36
N VAL A 65 0.79 -7.47 6.16
CA VAL A 65 0.94 -8.80 5.57
C VAL A 65 2.33 -8.95 4.95
N LYS A 66 2.81 -10.18 4.77
CA LYS A 66 4.05 -10.45 4.01
C LYS A 66 3.67 -11.07 2.67
N SER A 67 4.42 -10.74 1.61
CA SER A 67 4.15 -11.19 0.22
C SER A 67 4.36 -12.69 0.00
#